data_AF-A0A1E4G3F1-F1
#
_entry.id   AF-A0A1E4G3F1-F1
#
_cell.length_a   1.000
_cell.length_b   1.000
_cell.length_c   1.000
_cell.angle_alpha   90.00
_cell.angle_beta   90.00
_cell.angle_gamma   90.00
#
_symmetry.space_group_name_H-M   'P 1'
#
loop_
_entity.id
_entity.type
_entity.pdbx_description
1 polymer ?
#
loop_
_entity_poly.entity_id
_entity_poly.type
_entity_poly.pdbx_seq_one_letter_code
_entity_poly.pdbx_strand_id
1 'polypeptide(L)'
;MDVTFLLSPSSAGWLSRVASLLQGFRNVPLVMRHHVVPNKAVVEVRRWSDSGYVRLDESLWVCAAGDLWMAEAQKRRWIRQHVGEQIYDEVFALARVTRPSLAQLELVLDRLMSQHGAVFWAAWDGLSVEQRARLARVEHGWEVLRPALEAQALEILPVLLSVEAHPRSRAALLEAGVAGSYAPPAEVLPWLLLQVEWNLSPGVLGLARASIQRYGGQAWELRRHPNVMVRRRLVQLLPSRLPWVDWLMHEADPTVRQALRLRVEADCELPVLAEQLRFESDPARKGALGWLLMHWSKPVESRKIFASVERDLSPPQREILDRRRREGRRRV
;
A
#
# COMPACT_ATOMS: atom_id res chain seq x y z
N MET A 1 3.78 25.86 -17.14
CA MET A 1 3.19 26.40 -15.90
C MET A 1 4.25 26.28 -14.83
N ASP A 2 4.70 27.41 -14.29
CA ASP A 2 5.89 27.51 -13.44
C ASP A 2 5.73 26.83 -12.07
N VAL A 3 6.79 26.13 -11.66
CA VAL A 3 6.88 25.12 -10.59
C VAL A 3 7.55 25.71 -9.31
N THR A 4 7.45 27.02 -9.07
CA THR A 4 8.34 27.69 -8.09
C THR A 4 7.64 28.56 -7.02
N PHE A 5 6.45 28.16 -6.55
CA PHE A 5 5.70 28.95 -5.55
C PHE A 5 5.01 28.09 -4.48
N LEU A 6 5.75 27.28 -3.74
CA LEU A 6 5.19 26.50 -2.61
C LEU A 6 5.93 26.70 -1.27
N LEU A 7 6.86 27.66 -1.21
CA LEU A 7 7.58 28.04 0.02
C LEU A 7 7.43 29.52 0.40
N SER A 8 6.47 30.27 -0.15
CA SER A 8 6.20 31.64 0.32
C SER A 8 5.03 31.67 1.31
N PRO A 9 5.24 32.09 2.57
CA PRO A 9 4.18 32.35 3.56
C PRO A 9 3.38 33.63 3.26
N SER A 10 3.35 34.08 1.99
CA SER A 10 2.37 35.06 1.52
C SER A 10 0.98 34.40 1.50
N SER A 11 0.37 34.49 2.67
CA SER A 11 -0.85 33.91 3.23
C SER A 11 -2.14 34.00 2.39
N ALA A 12 -2.10 34.52 1.16
CA ALA A 12 -3.28 34.83 0.36
C ALA A 12 -3.67 33.75 -0.67
N GLY A 13 -2.76 32.85 -1.06
CA GLY A 13 -2.99 31.93 -2.20
C GLY A 13 -3.34 30.49 -1.85
N TRP A 14 -2.98 29.99 -0.68
CA TRP A 14 -3.10 28.55 -0.38
C TRP A 14 -4.44 28.20 0.26
N LEU A 15 -4.96 29.04 1.17
CA LEU A 15 -6.29 28.84 1.74
C LEU A 15 -7.38 28.94 0.67
N SER A 16 -7.20 29.78 -0.35
CA SER A 16 -8.13 29.85 -1.49
C SER A 16 -8.08 28.59 -2.36
N ARG A 17 -6.90 27.96 -2.52
CA ARG A 17 -6.77 26.65 -3.19
C ARG A 17 -7.35 25.50 -2.37
N VAL A 18 -7.12 25.48 -1.07
CA VAL A 18 -7.73 24.51 -0.17
C VAL A 18 -9.25 24.70 -0.14
N ALA A 19 -9.72 25.94 -0.10
CA ALA A 19 -11.13 26.26 -0.18
C ALA A 19 -11.73 25.85 -1.54
N SER A 20 -10.99 25.95 -2.65
CA SER A 20 -11.44 25.40 -3.94
C SER A 20 -11.49 23.87 -3.96
N LEU A 21 -10.56 23.18 -3.29
CA LEU A 21 -10.64 21.72 -3.14
C LEU A 21 -11.84 21.31 -2.26
N LEU A 22 -12.23 22.16 -1.32
CA LEU A 22 -13.41 22.00 -0.48
C LEU A 22 -14.70 22.55 -1.13
N GLN A 23 -14.66 23.08 -2.36
CA GLN A 23 -15.86 23.54 -3.08
C GLN A 23 -16.76 22.35 -3.41
N GLY A 24 -17.72 22.08 -2.53
CA GLY A 24 -18.60 20.91 -2.58
C GLY A 24 -18.82 20.28 -1.21
N PHE A 25 -17.83 20.38 -0.32
CA PHE A 25 -17.92 20.07 1.10
C PHE A 25 -18.60 21.23 1.84
N ARG A 26 -19.87 21.47 1.52
CA ARG A 26 -20.68 22.46 2.20
C ARG A 26 -21.20 21.86 3.50
N ASN A 27 -20.43 21.97 4.58
CA ASN A 27 -21.03 21.85 5.90
C ASN A 27 -21.59 23.19 6.39
N VAL A 28 -22.64 23.03 7.16
CA VAL A 28 -23.75 23.94 7.44
C VAL A 28 -23.28 25.15 8.27
N PRO A 29 -23.66 26.40 7.95
CA PRO A 29 -23.69 27.46 8.96
C PRO A 29 -24.72 27.07 10.02
N LEU A 30 -24.19 26.53 11.12
CA LEU A 30 -24.88 25.77 12.14
C LEU A 30 -25.44 26.70 13.21
N VAL A 31 -26.76 26.83 13.23
CA VAL A 31 -27.44 26.93 14.52
C VAL A 31 -27.47 25.50 15.07
N MET A 32 -26.69 25.24 16.13
CA MET A 32 -26.75 23.96 16.84
C MET A 32 -27.86 24.03 17.87
N ARG A 33 -28.95 23.32 17.61
CA ARG A 33 -30.05 23.19 18.55
C ARG A 33 -29.77 22.03 19.49
N HIS A 34 -29.61 22.33 20.77
CA HIS A 34 -29.50 21.34 21.82
C HIS A 34 -30.88 21.10 22.42
N HIS A 35 -31.26 19.84 22.54
CA HIS A 35 -32.44 19.36 23.26
C HIS A 35 -31.98 18.52 24.44
N VAL A 36 -32.21 19.00 25.65
CA VAL A 36 -31.86 18.31 26.89
C VAL A 36 -33.15 17.80 27.53
N VAL A 37 -33.25 16.48 27.64
CA VAL A 37 -34.32 15.70 28.29
C VAL A 37 -33.70 15.00 29.50
N PRO A 38 -34.45 14.63 30.57
CA PRO A 38 -33.87 13.91 31.69
C PRO A 38 -33.16 12.64 31.19
N ASN A 39 -31.87 12.53 31.48
CA ASN A 39 -30.96 11.44 31.08
C ASN A 39 -30.61 11.33 29.57
N LYS A 40 -30.89 12.34 28.72
CA LYS A 40 -30.47 12.33 27.31
C LYS A 40 -30.29 13.74 26.72
N ALA A 41 -29.16 13.99 26.08
CA ALA A 41 -28.95 15.17 25.23
C ALA A 41 -29.02 14.77 23.75
N VAL A 42 -29.79 15.50 22.95
CA VAL A 42 -29.88 15.35 21.49
C VAL A 42 -29.46 16.67 20.85
N VAL A 43 -28.57 16.62 19.86
CA VAL A 43 -28.09 17.81 19.14
C VAL A 43 -28.60 17.76 17.70
N GLU A 44 -29.40 18.77 17.32
CA GLU A 44 -29.87 18.99 15.96
C GLU A 44 -29.10 20.14 15.30
N VAL A 45 -28.76 19.99 14.02
CA VAL A 45 -27.98 20.96 13.24
C VAL A 45 -28.90 21.66 12.23
N ARG A 46 -29.03 23.00 12.29
CA ARG A 46 -29.87 23.78 11.35
C ARG A 46 -29.06 24.77 10.51
N ARG A 47 -29.47 24.97 9.25
CA ARG A 47 -28.80 25.79 8.21
C ARG A 47 -29.43 27.17 8.05
N TRP A 48 -28.66 28.25 8.22
CA TRP A 48 -29.19 29.64 8.13
C TRP A 48 -28.42 30.62 7.23
N SER A 49 -27.34 30.23 6.55
CA SER A 49 -26.66 31.13 5.58
C SER A 49 -26.26 30.47 4.27
N ASP A 50 -26.16 31.32 3.23
CA ASP A 50 -25.69 30.97 1.89
C ASP A 50 -24.15 30.90 1.81
N SER A 51 -23.47 31.46 2.79
CA SER A 51 -22.01 31.43 2.97
C SER A 51 -21.58 30.12 3.63
N GLY A 52 -20.91 29.24 2.88
CA GLY A 52 -20.39 27.97 3.41
C GLY A 52 -19.17 28.17 4.31
N TYR A 53 -19.23 27.63 5.53
CA TYR A 53 -18.12 27.62 6.49
C TYR A 53 -17.84 26.18 6.96
N VAL A 54 -16.57 25.82 7.05
CA VAL A 54 -16.07 24.57 7.63
C VAL A 54 -15.59 24.84 9.04
N ARG A 55 -16.20 24.19 10.04
CA ARG A 55 -15.76 24.24 11.44
C ARG A 55 -14.50 23.39 11.59
N LEU A 56 -13.39 23.98 12.02
CA LEU A 56 -12.13 23.28 12.27
C LEU A 56 -12.01 22.83 13.73
N ASP A 57 -12.50 23.65 14.66
CA ASP A 57 -12.59 23.33 16.09
C ASP A 57 -13.73 24.12 16.79
N GLU A 58 -13.69 24.28 18.11
CA GLU A 58 -14.72 25.02 18.86
C GLU A 58 -14.84 26.50 18.51
N SER A 59 -13.76 27.11 18.04
CA SER A 59 -13.65 28.54 17.80
C SER A 59 -13.22 28.90 16.39
N LEU A 60 -12.66 27.97 15.62
CA LEU A 60 -11.98 28.26 14.35
C LEU A 60 -12.75 27.72 13.14
N TRP A 61 -12.86 28.55 12.10
CA TRP A 61 -13.66 28.29 10.92
C TRP A 61 -12.95 28.76 9.66
N VAL A 62 -13.12 28.03 8.56
CA VAL A 62 -12.65 28.44 7.23
C VAL A 62 -13.84 28.57 6.29
N CYS A 63 -13.93 29.68 5.57
CA CYS A 63 -14.99 29.87 4.57
C CYS A 63 -14.57 29.36 3.18
N ALA A 64 -15.54 29.21 2.28
CA ALA A 64 -15.32 28.79 0.90
C ALA A 64 -14.45 29.77 0.06
N ALA A 65 -14.22 31.00 0.53
CA ALA A 65 -13.29 31.95 -0.09
C ALA A 65 -11.83 31.79 0.42
N GLY A 66 -11.59 30.91 1.39
CA GLY A 66 -10.28 30.74 2.02
C GLY A 66 -9.98 31.73 3.14
N ASP A 67 -10.99 32.41 3.68
CA ASP A 67 -10.81 33.25 4.86
C ASP A 67 -10.92 32.45 6.15
N LEU A 68 -10.07 32.79 7.12
CA LEU A 68 -10.11 32.25 8.46
C LEU A 68 -10.97 33.14 9.36
N TRP A 69 -11.82 32.50 10.16
CA TRP A 69 -12.75 33.15 11.07
C TRP A 69 -12.63 32.52 12.46
N MET A 70 -12.70 33.35 13.49
CA MET A 70 -12.70 32.94 14.89
C MET A 70 -14.01 33.32 15.56
N ALA A 71 -14.51 32.48 16.45
CA ALA A 71 -15.64 32.79 17.30
C ALA A 71 -15.22 33.79 18.38
N GLU A 72 -15.83 34.96 18.38
CA GLU A 72 -15.64 35.99 19.42
C GLU A 72 -16.49 35.70 20.66
N ALA A 73 -17.65 35.07 20.46
CA ALA A 73 -18.55 34.69 21.53
C ALA A 73 -19.45 33.54 21.10
N GLN A 74 -19.65 32.58 22.01
CA GLN A 74 -20.70 31.57 21.91
C GLN A 74 -21.90 32.06 22.72
N LYS A 75 -23.01 32.38 22.04
CA LYS A 75 -24.25 32.79 22.69
C LYS A 75 -25.24 31.64 22.66
N ARG A 76 -25.82 31.30 23.81
CA ARG A 76 -26.97 30.39 23.89
C ARG A 76 -28.25 31.21 23.79
N ARG A 77 -29.09 30.88 22.82
CA ARG A 77 -30.42 31.47 22.65
C ARG A 77 -31.47 30.43 23.01
N TRP A 78 -32.17 30.66 24.12
CA TRP A 78 -33.28 29.82 24.55
C TRP A 78 -34.49 30.01 23.61
N ILE A 79 -35.09 28.90 23.16
CA ILE A 79 -36.24 28.95 22.24
C ILE A 79 -37.54 28.58 22.95
N ARG A 80 -37.51 27.56 23.82
CA ARG A 80 -38.69 27.10 24.55
C ARG A 80 -38.27 26.33 25.81
N GLN A 81 -38.94 26.60 26.93
CA GLN A 81 -38.91 25.76 28.12
C GLN A 81 -40.29 25.10 28.25
N HIS A 82 -40.33 23.78 28.15
CA HIS A 82 -41.46 22.98 28.63
C HIS A 82 -41.01 22.29 29.92
N VAL A 83 -41.95 21.90 30.79
CA VAL A 83 -41.60 21.21 32.05
C VAL A 83 -40.85 19.92 31.73
N GLY A 84 -39.56 19.87 32.05
CA GLY A 84 -38.67 18.74 31.80
C GLY A 84 -37.80 18.82 30.54
N GLU A 85 -38.01 19.78 29.63
CA GLU A 85 -37.23 19.91 28.39
C GLU A 85 -36.58 21.29 28.23
N GLN A 86 -35.29 21.30 27.92
CA GLN A 86 -34.49 22.49 27.68
C GLN A 86 -34.03 22.53 26.22
N ILE A 87 -34.58 23.45 25.43
CA ILE A 87 -34.16 23.67 24.03
C ILE A 87 -33.47 25.03 23.90
N TYR A 88 -32.20 25.02 23.49
CA TYR A 88 -31.44 26.21 23.15
C TYR A 88 -30.65 26.05 21.85
N ASP A 89 -30.50 27.16 21.14
CA ASP A 89 -29.65 27.30 19.97
C ASP A 89 -28.28 27.85 20.41
N GLU A 90 -27.18 27.23 19.99
CA GLU A 90 -25.84 27.82 20.08
C GLU A 90 -25.56 28.64 18.82
N VAL A 91 -25.32 29.93 19.04
CA VAL A 91 -25.05 30.93 18.01
C VAL A 91 -23.62 31.43 18.18
N PHE A 92 -22.83 31.30 17.13
CA PHE A 92 -21.44 31.78 17.10
C PHE A 92 -21.37 33.14 16.40
N ALA A 93 -20.83 34.15 17.10
CA ALA A 93 -20.41 35.38 16.47
C ALA A 93 -19.00 35.20 15.92
N LEU A 94 -18.83 35.29 14.59
CA LEU A 94 -17.55 35.07 13.93
C LEU A 94 -16.90 36.39 13.53
N ALA A 95 -15.61 36.55 13.82
CA ALA A 95 -14.77 37.62 13.30
C ALA A 95 -13.66 37.09 12.41
N ARG A 96 -13.38 37.83 11.34
CA ARG A 96 -12.35 37.46 10.37
C ARG A 96 -10.97 37.66 10.99
N VAL A 97 -10.12 36.65 10.87
CA VAL A 97 -8.71 36.75 11.25
C VAL A 97 -7.97 37.46 10.10
N THR A 98 -7.63 38.73 10.29
CA THR A 98 -7.04 39.57 9.24
C THR A 98 -5.56 39.25 8.97
N ARG A 99 -4.84 38.72 9.97
CA ARG A 99 -3.41 38.35 9.88
C ARG A 99 -3.14 37.05 10.64
N PRO A 100 -3.48 35.88 10.07
CA PRO A 100 -3.25 34.60 10.74
C PRO A 100 -1.74 34.34 10.90
N SER A 101 -1.35 33.84 12.07
CA SER A 101 0.04 33.43 12.31
C SER A 101 0.38 32.15 11.54
N LEU A 102 1.67 31.90 11.30
CA LEU A 102 2.12 30.66 10.65
C LEU A 102 1.61 29.42 11.40
N ALA A 103 1.71 29.41 12.73
CA ALA A 103 1.22 28.32 13.56
C ALA A 103 -0.30 28.11 13.42
N GLN A 104 -1.09 29.18 13.28
CA GLN A 104 -2.53 29.07 13.02
C GLN A 104 -2.81 28.47 11.64
N LEU A 105 -2.05 28.87 10.62
CA LEU A 105 -2.19 28.33 9.26
C LEU A 105 -1.82 26.84 9.19
N GLU A 106 -0.78 26.44 9.91
CA GLU A 106 -0.37 25.04 10.03
C GLU A 106 -1.42 24.19 10.75
N LEU A 107 -1.96 24.70 11.86
CA LEU A 107 -3.05 24.04 12.59
C LEU A 107 -4.28 23.86 11.70
N VAL A 108 -4.66 24.88 10.94
CA VAL A 108 -5.78 24.82 9.98
C VAL A 108 -5.55 23.72 8.95
N LEU A 109 -4.34 23.62 8.41
CA LEU A 109 -4.00 22.60 7.42
C LEU A 109 -4.11 21.19 8.01
N ASP A 110 -3.57 20.96 9.21
CA ASP A 110 -3.67 19.66 9.88
C ASP A 110 -5.12 19.26 10.15
N ARG A 111 -5.94 20.21 10.60
CA ARG A 111 -7.37 19.98 10.86
C ARG A 111 -8.12 19.65 9.58
N LEU A 112 -7.86 20.39 8.50
CA LEU A 112 -8.48 20.16 7.21
C LEU A 112 -8.06 18.81 6.62
N MET A 113 -6.78 18.46 6.66
CA MET A 113 -6.30 17.15 6.23
C MET A 113 -6.99 16.05 7.05
N SER A 114 -7.05 16.18 8.38
CA SER A 114 -7.68 15.20 9.27
C SER A 114 -9.17 15.01 9.00
N GLN A 115 -9.94 16.10 8.87
CA GLN A 115 -11.40 16.03 8.70
C GLN A 115 -11.83 15.72 7.27
N HIS A 116 -11.03 16.14 6.28
CA HIS A 116 -11.36 16.06 4.86
C HIS A 116 -10.34 15.27 4.05
N GLY A 117 -9.68 14.29 4.68
CA GLY A 117 -8.58 13.51 4.07
C GLY A 117 -8.90 13.00 2.67
N ALA A 118 -10.11 12.49 2.44
CA ALA A 118 -10.53 11.96 1.13
C ALA A 118 -10.38 12.99 -0.01
N VAL A 119 -10.62 14.27 0.28
CA VAL A 119 -10.45 15.37 -0.68
C VAL A 119 -8.98 15.58 -1.02
N PHE A 120 -8.15 15.64 0.02
CA PHE A 120 -6.71 15.86 -0.15
C PHE A 120 -6.05 14.69 -0.87
N TRP A 121 -6.44 13.47 -0.55
CA TRP A 121 -5.97 12.27 -1.23
C TRP A 121 -6.43 12.20 -2.69
N ALA A 122 -7.67 12.60 -3.00
CA ALA A 122 -8.14 12.70 -4.38
C ALA A 122 -7.44 13.82 -5.18
N ALA A 123 -6.93 14.84 -4.50
CA ALA A 123 -6.22 15.98 -5.09
C ALA A 123 -4.69 15.80 -5.12
N TRP A 124 -4.18 14.57 -5.00
CA TRP A 124 -2.76 14.25 -4.83
C TRP A 124 -1.82 14.98 -5.81
N ASP A 125 -2.17 15.02 -7.10
CA ASP A 125 -1.38 15.69 -8.15
C ASP A 125 -1.22 17.20 -7.93
N GLY A 126 -2.19 17.82 -7.25
CA GLY A 126 -2.15 19.25 -6.91
C GLY A 126 -1.40 19.58 -5.64
N LEU A 127 -0.96 18.58 -4.88
CA LEU A 127 -0.25 18.76 -3.61
C LEU A 127 1.27 18.82 -3.79
N SER A 128 1.92 19.70 -3.02
CA SER A 128 3.39 19.74 -2.91
C SER A 128 3.94 18.48 -2.24
N VAL A 129 5.25 18.24 -2.35
CA VAL A 129 5.92 17.12 -1.66
C VAL A 129 5.74 17.22 -0.14
N GLU A 130 5.86 18.42 0.42
CA GLU A 130 5.66 18.68 1.84
C GLU A 130 4.21 18.42 2.27
N GLN A 131 3.24 18.81 1.43
CA GLN A 131 1.82 18.57 1.69
C GLN A 131 1.47 17.08 1.62
N ARG A 132 2.04 16.34 0.65
CA ARG A 132 1.89 14.88 0.53
C ARG A 132 2.48 14.17 1.76
N ALA A 133 3.68 14.57 2.19
CA ALA A 133 4.31 14.03 3.39
C ALA A 133 3.51 14.37 4.66
N ARG A 134 2.95 15.57 4.75
CA ARG A 134 2.08 15.99 5.87
C ARG A 134 0.77 15.22 5.89
N LEU A 135 0.12 15.04 4.75
CA LEU A 135 -1.11 14.26 4.62
C LEU A 135 -0.90 12.81 5.08
N ALA A 136 0.22 12.20 4.73
CA ALA A 136 0.55 10.84 5.16
C ALA A 136 0.81 10.70 6.67
N ARG A 137 1.18 11.78 7.37
CA ARG A 137 1.38 11.83 8.83
C ARG A 137 0.06 11.95 9.61
N VAL A 138 -1.04 12.21 8.92
CA VAL A 138 -2.36 12.32 9.54
C VAL A 138 -3.08 10.96 9.50
N GLU A 139 -3.83 10.67 10.55
CA GLU A 139 -4.63 9.46 10.65
C GLU A 139 -5.79 9.46 9.64
N HIS A 140 -5.84 8.42 8.81
CA HIS A 140 -6.92 8.17 7.88
C HIS A 140 -7.31 6.69 7.91
N GLY A 141 -8.62 6.44 7.93
CA GLY A 141 -9.16 5.09 7.82
C GLY A 141 -9.03 4.52 6.41
N TRP A 142 -9.21 3.21 6.30
CA TRP A 142 -9.04 2.47 5.05
C TRP A 142 -9.99 2.96 3.95
N GLU A 143 -11.22 3.33 4.31
CA GLU A 143 -12.24 3.88 3.43
C GLU A 143 -11.82 5.19 2.75
N VAL A 144 -10.93 5.97 3.39
CA VAL A 144 -10.36 7.19 2.83
C VAL A 144 -9.16 6.89 1.94
N LEU A 145 -8.30 5.96 2.34
CA LEU A 145 -7.04 5.66 1.66
C LEU A 145 -7.24 4.82 0.38
N ARG A 146 -8.20 3.90 0.40
CA ARG A 146 -8.41 2.93 -0.68
C ARG A 146 -8.67 3.60 -2.05
N PRO A 147 -9.60 4.55 -2.19
CA PRO A 147 -9.87 5.17 -3.49
C PRO A 147 -8.64 5.87 -4.08
N ALA A 148 -7.82 6.49 -3.21
CA ALA A 148 -6.61 7.17 -3.62
C ALA A 148 -5.54 6.20 -4.11
N LEU A 149 -5.35 5.10 -3.38
CA LEU A 149 -4.47 4.00 -3.76
C LEU A 149 -4.92 3.35 -5.09
N GLU A 150 -6.22 3.15 -5.29
CA GLU A 150 -6.76 2.62 -6.54
C GLU A 150 -6.51 3.56 -7.74
N ALA A 151 -6.46 4.87 -7.52
CA ALA A 151 -6.16 5.86 -8.55
C ALA A 151 -4.65 6.01 -8.82
N GLN A 152 -3.82 6.05 -7.77
CA GLN A 152 -2.41 6.48 -7.86
C GLN A 152 -1.47 5.67 -6.95
N ALA A 153 -1.58 4.34 -6.98
CA ALA A 153 -0.78 3.44 -6.14
C ALA A 153 0.74 3.69 -6.21
N LEU A 154 1.29 3.97 -7.40
CA LEU A 154 2.73 4.11 -7.61
C LEU A 154 3.36 5.24 -6.78
N GLU A 155 2.63 6.33 -6.57
CA GLU A 155 3.11 7.48 -5.81
C GLU A 155 2.70 7.41 -4.33
N ILE A 156 1.48 6.96 -4.05
CA ILE A 156 0.91 6.99 -2.71
C ILE A 156 1.46 5.87 -1.83
N LEU A 157 1.62 4.67 -2.39
CA LEU A 157 1.97 3.48 -1.62
C LEU A 157 3.37 3.57 -0.96
N PRO A 158 4.42 4.09 -1.63
CA PRO A 158 5.71 4.35 -0.98
C PRO A 158 5.61 5.32 0.20
N VAL A 159 4.74 6.33 0.09
CA VAL A 159 4.54 7.33 1.15
C VAL A 159 3.82 6.69 2.35
N LEU A 160 2.75 5.93 2.13
CA LEU A 160 2.00 5.27 3.20
C LEU A 160 2.77 4.13 3.90
N LEU A 161 3.71 3.50 3.20
CA LEU A 161 4.60 2.48 3.77
C LEU A 161 5.91 3.07 4.33
N SER A 162 6.10 4.38 4.30
CA SER A 162 7.26 5.02 4.89
C SER A 162 7.19 5.00 6.42
N VAL A 163 8.34 5.19 7.09
CA VAL A 163 8.40 5.21 8.57
C VAL A 163 7.81 6.50 9.15
N GLU A 164 7.69 7.54 8.31
CA GLU A 164 7.11 8.83 8.64
C GLU A 164 5.58 8.86 8.47
N ALA A 165 4.97 7.84 7.86
CA ALA A 165 3.52 7.75 7.75
C ALA A 165 2.87 7.52 9.12
N HIS A 166 1.61 7.96 9.26
CA HIS A 166 0.85 7.74 10.47
C HIS A 166 0.71 6.22 10.75
N PRO A 167 1.05 5.72 11.95
CA PRO A 167 1.09 4.28 12.22
C PRO A 167 -0.23 3.56 11.97
N ARG A 168 -1.37 4.20 12.27
CA ARG A 168 -2.70 3.62 12.02
C ARG A 168 -3.06 3.55 10.54
N SER A 169 -2.70 4.57 9.76
CA SER A 169 -2.92 4.60 8.31
C SER A 169 -2.09 3.51 7.63
N ARG A 170 -0.83 3.36 8.06
CA ARG A 170 0.05 2.27 7.62
C ARG A 170 -0.48 0.90 8.02
N ALA A 171 -0.94 0.73 9.26
CA ALA A 171 -1.53 -0.52 9.74
C ALA A 171 -2.77 -0.90 8.90
N ALA A 172 -3.67 0.03 8.63
CA ALA A 172 -4.86 -0.20 7.80
C ALA A 172 -4.49 -0.71 6.39
N LEU A 173 -3.48 -0.13 5.75
CA LEU A 173 -2.97 -0.61 4.46
C LEU A 173 -2.40 -2.03 4.54
N LEU A 174 -1.59 -2.30 5.58
CA LEU A 174 -0.98 -3.62 5.78
C LEU A 174 -2.04 -4.71 6.08
N GLU A 175 -3.04 -4.39 6.89
CA GLU A 175 -4.19 -5.25 7.20
C GLU A 175 -5.02 -5.54 5.94
N ALA A 176 -5.25 -4.55 5.09
CA ALA A 176 -5.92 -4.75 3.80
C ALA A 176 -5.12 -5.71 2.89
N GLY A 177 -3.78 -5.65 2.96
CA GLY A 177 -2.89 -6.61 2.32
C GLY A 177 -3.05 -8.03 2.88
N VAL A 178 -3.03 -8.20 4.20
CA VAL A 178 -3.23 -9.52 4.86
C VAL A 178 -4.59 -10.12 4.51
N ALA A 179 -5.64 -9.28 4.53
CA ALA A 179 -7.00 -9.69 4.21
C ALA A 179 -7.22 -9.96 2.71
N GLY A 180 -6.28 -9.56 1.84
CA GLY A 180 -6.43 -9.63 0.38
C GLY A 180 -7.52 -8.70 -0.16
N SER A 181 -7.98 -7.73 0.62
CA SER A 181 -9.02 -6.76 0.21
C SER A 181 -8.47 -5.64 -0.67
N TYR A 182 -7.14 -5.53 -0.76
CA TYR A 182 -6.45 -4.63 -1.67
C TYR A 182 -5.34 -5.34 -2.43
N ALA A 183 -5.34 -5.16 -3.75
CA ALA A 183 -4.33 -5.68 -4.66
C ALA A 183 -3.70 -4.51 -5.42
N PRO A 184 -2.49 -4.06 -5.02
CA PRO A 184 -1.75 -3.05 -5.76
C PRO A 184 -1.54 -3.45 -7.22
N PRO A 185 -1.48 -2.50 -8.16
CA PRO A 185 -1.25 -2.80 -9.57
C PRO A 185 0.15 -3.42 -9.78
N ALA A 186 0.32 -4.19 -10.86
CA ALA A 186 1.53 -5.00 -11.07
C ALA A 186 2.82 -4.17 -11.18
N GLU A 187 2.71 -2.92 -11.62
CA GLU A 187 3.81 -1.96 -11.77
C GLU A 187 4.48 -1.65 -10.42
N VAL A 188 3.74 -1.80 -9.31
CA VAL A 188 4.26 -1.59 -7.95
C VAL A 188 5.02 -2.82 -7.43
N LEU A 189 4.80 -4.01 -8.00
CA LEU A 189 5.39 -5.26 -7.52
C LEU A 189 6.92 -5.25 -7.42
N PRO A 190 7.70 -4.74 -8.40
CA PRO A 190 9.16 -4.71 -8.28
C PRO A 190 9.61 -3.95 -7.03
N TRP A 191 8.96 -2.82 -6.73
CA TRP A 191 9.26 -2.02 -5.55
C TRP A 191 8.80 -2.71 -4.25
N LEU A 192 7.62 -3.35 -4.23
CA LEU A 192 7.13 -4.13 -3.08
C LEU A 192 8.07 -5.31 -2.76
N LEU A 193 8.55 -6.00 -3.81
CA LEU A 193 9.50 -7.10 -3.70
C LEU A 193 10.88 -6.63 -3.25
N LEU A 194 11.16 -5.33 -3.17
CA LEU A 194 12.42 -4.79 -2.65
C LEU A 194 12.31 -4.22 -1.24
N GLN A 195 11.13 -4.27 -0.61
CA GLN A 195 10.96 -3.75 0.73
C GLN A 195 11.88 -4.44 1.74
N VAL A 196 12.48 -3.63 2.62
CA VAL A 196 13.41 -4.11 3.66
C VAL A 196 12.70 -5.04 4.64
N GLU A 197 11.45 -4.71 4.98
CA GLU A 197 10.61 -5.45 5.93
C GLU A 197 9.96 -6.71 5.34
N TRP A 198 10.35 -7.15 4.14
CA TRP A 198 9.73 -8.30 3.44
C TRP A 198 9.51 -9.55 4.30
N ASN A 199 10.50 -9.90 5.13
CA ASN A 199 10.43 -11.08 6.00
C ASN A 199 9.78 -10.80 7.37
N LEU A 200 9.51 -9.53 7.69
CA LEU A 200 9.06 -9.07 9.00
C LEU A 200 7.62 -8.53 8.97
N SER A 201 7.08 -8.24 7.78
CA SER A 201 5.76 -7.67 7.60
C SER A 201 4.84 -8.59 6.80
N PRO A 202 3.95 -9.36 7.48
CA PRO A 202 2.91 -10.15 6.82
C PRO A 202 2.03 -9.31 5.89
N GLY A 203 1.82 -8.03 6.20
CA GLY A 203 1.04 -7.12 5.36
C GLY A 203 1.69 -6.81 4.02
N VAL A 204 3.00 -6.57 3.98
CA VAL A 204 3.74 -6.36 2.71
C VAL A 204 3.69 -7.63 1.85
N LEU A 205 3.86 -8.81 2.48
CA LEU A 205 3.67 -10.09 1.81
C LEU A 205 2.25 -10.25 1.27
N GLY A 206 1.24 -9.88 2.06
CA GLY A 206 -0.17 -9.90 1.67
C GLY A 206 -0.46 -9.03 0.45
N LEU A 207 0.04 -7.79 0.45
CA LEU A 207 -0.07 -6.87 -0.70
C LEU A 207 0.54 -7.46 -1.98
N ALA A 208 1.75 -8.01 -1.88
CA ALA A 208 2.42 -8.63 -3.02
C ALA A 208 1.67 -9.88 -3.52
N ARG A 209 1.17 -10.72 -2.61
CA ARG A 209 0.36 -11.91 -2.96
C ARG A 209 -0.95 -11.52 -3.64
N ALA A 210 -1.68 -10.55 -3.10
CA ALA A 210 -2.93 -10.06 -3.67
C ALA A 210 -2.72 -9.49 -5.08
N SER A 211 -1.64 -8.72 -5.27
CA SER A 211 -1.23 -8.21 -6.59
C SER A 211 -0.90 -9.34 -7.57
N ILE A 212 -0.11 -10.34 -7.17
CA ILE A 212 0.20 -11.51 -8.01
C ILE A 212 -1.04 -12.31 -8.36
N GLN A 213 -1.95 -12.51 -7.41
CA GLN A 213 -3.20 -13.24 -7.64
C GLN A 213 -4.09 -12.52 -8.66
N ARG A 214 -4.16 -11.19 -8.58
CA ARG A 214 -4.98 -10.37 -9.48
C ARG A 214 -4.32 -10.18 -10.86
N TYR A 215 -3.00 -10.04 -10.91
CA TYR A 215 -2.24 -9.63 -12.08
C TYR A 215 -1.20 -10.69 -12.52
N GLY A 216 -1.52 -11.97 -12.37
CA GLY A 216 -0.56 -13.08 -12.50
C GLY A 216 0.26 -13.09 -13.80
N GLY A 217 -0.34 -12.74 -14.94
CA GLY A 217 0.37 -12.65 -16.22
C GLY A 217 1.46 -11.56 -16.23
N GLN A 218 1.15 -10.37 -15.70
CA GLN A 218 2.11 -9.26 -15.60
C GLN A 218 3.19 -9.57 -14.54
N ALA A 219 2.79 -10.15 -13.41
CA ALA A 219 3.72 -10.60 -12.37
C ALA A 219 4.71 -11.65 -12.91
N TRP A 220 4.26 -12.57 -13.78
CA TRP A 220 5.12 -13.57 -14.40
C TRP A 220 6.23 -12.97 -15.27
N GLU A 221 6.00 -11.81 -15.91
CA GLU A 221 7.03 -11.13 -16.70
C GLU A 221 8.21 -10.61 -15.85
N LEU A 222 7.99 -10.42 -14.54
CA LEU A 222 9.07 -10.05 -13.61
C LEU A 222 10.13 -11.17 -13.43
N ARG A 223 9.91 -12.37 -13.96
CA ARG A 223 10.95 -13.40 -14.07
C ARG A 223 12.17 -12.95 -14.89
N ARG A 224 12.01 -11.92 -15.73
CA ARG A 224 13.09 -11.31 -16.53
C ARG A 224 13.63 -10.01 -15.93
N HIS A 225 13.13 -9.59 -14.77
CA HIS A 225 13.54 -8.35 -14.14
C HIS A 225 15.05 -8.36 -13.82
N PRO A 226 15.81 -7.27 -14.04
CA PRO A 226 17.27 -7.28 -13.88
C PRO A 226 17.72 -7.53 -12.43
N ASN A 227 16.94 -7.08 -11.45
CA ASN A 227 17.25 -7.26 -10.03
C ASN A 227 17.00 -8.70 -9.56
N VAL A 228 18.06 -9.37 -9.12
CA VAL A 228 18.08 -10.75 -8.59
C VAL A 228 17.13 -10.94 -7.40
N MET A 229 17.03 -9.95 -6.51
CA MET A 229 16.16 -10.05 -5.32
C MET A 229 14.68 -10.06 -5.70
N VAL A 230 14.29 -9.25 -6.70
CA VAL A 230 12.92 -9.25 -7.26
C VAL A 230 12.59 -10.64 -7.78
N ARG A 231 13.45 -11.18 -8.65
CA ARG A 231 13.29 -12.53 -9.21
C ARG A 231 13.20 -13.60 -8.12
N ARG A 232 14.11 -13.58 -7.15
CA ARG A 232 14.15 -14.55 -6.04
C ARG A 232 12.88 -14.50 -5.17
N ARG A 233 12.40 -13.32 -4.79
CA ARG A 233 11.18 -13.17 -3.97
C ARG A 233 9.92 -13.50 -4.77
N LEU A 234 9.91 -13.20 -6.06
CA LEU A 234 8.83 -13.59 -6.96
C LEU A 234 8.62 -15.12 -6.99
N VAL A 235 9.70 -15.92 -7.01
CA VAL A 235 9.62 -17.40 -6.92
C VAL A 235 8.85 -17.86 -5.67
N GLN A 236 8.99 -17.17 -4.55
CA GLN A 236 8.36 -17.54 -3.28
C GLN A 236 6.84 -17.34 -3.29
N LEU A 237 6.32 -16.51 -4.19
CA LEU A 237 4.94 -16.06 -4.17
C LEU A 237 4.11 -16.61 -5.33
N LEU A 238 4.75 -16.78 -6.48
CA LEU A 238 4.10 -17.25 -7.69
C LEU A 238 3.55 -18.68 -7.48
N PRO A 239 2.37 -18.99 -8.05
CA PRO A 239 1.71 -20.27 -7.86
C PRO A 239 2.52 -21.46 -8.41
N SER A 240 2.37 -22.62 -7.79
CA SER A 240 3.12 -23.85 -8.11
C SER A 240 2.91 -24.38 -9.53
N ARG A 241 1.77 -24.05 -10.16
CA ARG A 241 1.39 -24.55 -11.49
C ARG A 241 2.09 -23.84 -12.67
N LEU A 242 3.04 -22.95 -12.40
CA LEU A 242 3.75 -22.20 -13.43
C LEU A 242 4.87 -23.03 -14.07
N PRO A 243 5.31 -22.68 -15.29
CA PRO A 243 6.37 -23.41 -15.99
C PRO A 243 7.75 -23.06 -15.42
N TRP A 244 8.02 -23.53 -14.19
CA TRP A 244 9.27 -23.25 -13.46
C TRP A 244 10.52 -23.75 -14.16
N VAL A 245 10.40 -24.85 -14.91
CA VAL A 245 11.50 -25.40 -15.71
C VAL A 245 11.92 -24.43 -16.81
N ASP A 246 10.95 -23.77 -17.46
CA ASP A 246 11.23 -22.77 -18.50
C ASP A 246 11.97 -21.56 -17.92
N TRP A 247 11.62 -21.13 -16.70
CA TRP A 247 12.41 -20.10 -16.01
C TRP A 247 13.82 -20.60 -15.66
N LEU A 248 13.93 -21.82 -15.12
CA LEU A 248 15.22 -22.41 -14.75
C LEU A 248 16.19 -22.57 -15.94
N MET A 249 15.68 -22.77 -17.16
CA MET A 249 16.47 -22.79 -18.39
C MET A 249 17.22 -21.48 -18.65
N HIS A 250 16.61 -20.34 -18.29
CA HIS A 250 17.13 -19.01 -18.59
C HIS A 250 17.73 -18.29 -17.38
N GLU A 251 17.59 -18.84 -16.17
CA GLU A 251 18.13 -18.21 -14.97
C GLU A 251 19.60 -18.57 -14.76
N ALA A 252 20.47 -17.57 -14.82
CA ALA A 252 21.90 -17.72 -14.57
C ALA A 252 22.26 -17.53 -13.09
N ASP A 253 21.46 -16.78 -12.32
CA ASP A 253 21.81 -16.46 -10.94
C ASP A 253 21.65 -17.68 -10.02
N PRO A 254 22.71 -18.12 -9.31
CA PRO A 254 22.67 -19.32 -8.49
C PRO A 254 21.66 -19.23 -7.34
N THR A 255 21.41 -18.03 -6.80
CA THR A 255 20.48 -17.84 -5.68
C THR A 255 19.02 -17.95 -6.13
N VAL A 256 18.70 -17.46 -7.33
CA VAL A 256 17.36 -17.62 -7.93
C VAL A 256 17.15 -19.07 -8.36
N ARG A 257 18.16 -19.71 -8.99
CA ARG A 257 18.10 -21.14 -9.33
C ARG A 257 17.86 -22.02 -8.10
N GLN A 258 18.51 -21.70 -6.97
CA GLN A 258 18.29 -22.38 -5.71
C GLN A 258 16.86 -22.19 -5.18
N ALA A 259 16.30 -20.98 -5.28
CA ALA A 259 14.91 -20.72 -4.90
C ALA A 259 13.92 -21.48 -5.80
N LEU A 260 14.16 -21.49 -7.12
CA LEU A 260 13.37 -22.26 -8.10
C LEU A 260 13.39 -23.75 -7.77
N ARG A 261 14.56 -24.29 -7.45
CA ARG A 261 14.70 -25.69 -7.03
C ARG A 261 13.84 -26.00 -5.81
N LEU A 262 13.95 -25.21 -4.76
CA LEU A 262 13.16 -25.41 -3.54
C LEU A 262 11.65 -25.30 -3.81
N ARG A 263 11.24 -24.40 -4.72
CA ARG A 263 9.85 -24.26 -5.14
C ARG A 263 9.35 -25.52 -5.84
N VAL A 264 10.09 -26.00 -6.84
CA VAL A 264 9.73 -27.24 -7.56
C VAL A 264 9.76 -28.45 -6.63
N GLU A 265 10.73 -28.55 -5.73
CA GLU A 265 10.80 -29.62 -4.73
C GLU A 265 9.58 -29.64 -3.80
N ALA A 266 9.02 -28.48 -3.45
CA ALA A 266 7.84 -28.42 -2.61
C ALA A 266 6.58 -28.99 -3.29
N ASP A 267 6.49 -28.83 -4.61
CA ASP A 267 5.25 -29.05 -5.37
C ASP A 267 5.27 -30.29 -6.28
N CYS A 268 6.46 -30.85 -6.57
CA CYS A 268 6.62 -31.99 -7.47
C CYS A 268 7.35 -33.16 -6.81
N GLU A 269 6.98 -34.37 -7.21
CA GLU A 269 7.65 -35.58 -6.78
C GLU A 269 8.81 -35.95 -7.71
N LEU A 270 9.87 -36.52 -7.12
CA LEU A 270 11.06 -36.93 -7.86
C LEU A 270 10.77 -37.90 -9.03
N PRO A 271 9.92 -38.94 -8.90
CA PRO A 271 9.63 -39.85 -10.00
C PRO A 271 9.03 -39.14 -11.23
N VAL A 272 8.14 -38.16 -11.00
CA VAL A 272 7.50 -37.38 -12.06
C VAL A 272 8.55 -36.59 -12.84
N LEU A 273 9.46 -35.93 -12.14
CA LEU A 273 10.52 -35.15 -12.77
C LEU A 273 11.56 -36.04 -13.48
N ALA A 274 11.85 -37.23 -12.94
CA ALA A 274 12.74 -38.21 -13.58
C ALA A 274 12.12 -38.76 -14.88
N GLU A 275 10.82 -39.03 -14.87
CA GLU A 275 10.09 -39.44 -16.09
C GLU A 275 10.08 -38.31 -17.13
N GLN A 276 9.84 -37.07 -16.71
CA GLN A 276 9.95 -35.91 -17.60
C GLN A 276 11.35 -35.79 -18.22
N LEU A 277 12.42 -35.95 -17.44
CA LEU A 277 13.79 -35.92 -17.96
C LEU A 277 14.03 -36.99 -19.05
N ARG A 278 13.48 -38.20 -18.86
CA ARG A 278 13.62 -39.32 -19.78
C ARG A 278 13.02 -39.03 -21.15
N PHE A 279 11.85 -38.39 -21.17
CA PHE A 279 11.12 -38.08 -22.41
C PHE A 279 11.41 -36.67 -22.96
N GLU A 280 12.17 -35.85 -22.24
CA GLU A 280 12.53 -34.50 -22.70
C GLU A 280 13.48 -34.54 -23.91
N SER A 281 13.08 -33.82 -24.96
CA SER A 281 13.78 -33.76 -26.24
C SER A 281 14.51 -32.44 -26.46
N ASP A 282 14.06 -31.35 -25.84
CA ASP A 282 14.75 -30.06 -25.88
C ASP A 282 16.04 -30.13 -25.04
N PRO A 283 17.23 -29.95 -25.64
CA PRO A 283 18.50 -30.02 -24.92
C PRO A 283 18.63 -29.01 -23.77
N ALA A 284 18.08 -27.80 -23.92
CA ALA A 284 18.14 -26.77 -22.90
C ALA A 284 17.20 -27.10 -21.73
N ARG A 285 16.00 -27.60 -22.03
CA ARG A 285 15.04 -28.04 -21.02
C ARG A 285 15.51 -29.28 -20.28
N LYS A 286 16.08 -30.25 -21.00
CA LYS A 286 16.77 -31.43 -20.43
C LYS A 286 17.95 -31.01 -19.56
N GLY A 287 18.68 -29.98 -19.97
CA GLY A 287 19.73 -29.32 -19.20
C GLY A 287 19.23 -28.75 -17.87
N ALA A 288 18.07 -28.09 -17.86
CA ALA A 288 17.47 -27.55 -16.65
C ALA A 288 16.95 -28.66 -15.71
N LEU A 289 16.21 -29.63 -16.24
CA LEU A 289 15.70 -30.79 -15.49
C LEU A 289 16.81 -31.63 -14.87
N GLY A 290 17.86 -31.94 -15.63
CA GLY A 290 18.99 -32.70 -15.10
C GLY A 290 19.76 -31.91 -14.03
N TRP A 291 19.90 -30.58 -14.17
CA TRP A 291 20.47 -29.76 -13.10
C TRP A 291 19.62 -29.80 -11.84
N LEU A 292 18.30 -29.70 -11.96
CA LEU A 292 17.36 -29.75 -10.84
C LEU A 292 17.50 -31.08 -10.07
N LEU A 293 17.46 -32.20 -10.79
CA LEU A 293 17.54 -33.55 -10.22
C LEU A 293 18.90 -33.85 -9.58
N MET A 294 20.00 -33.38 -10.17
CA MET A 294 21.34 -33.52 -9.57
C MET A 294 21.51 -32.73 -8.26
N HIS A 295 20.69 -31.70 -8.04
CA HIS A 295 20.73 -30.89 -6.82
C HIS A 295 19.55 -31.21 -5.88
N TRP A 296 18.82 -32.30 -6.13
CA TRP A 296 17.65 -32.67 -5.33
C TRP A 296 18.02 -32.85 -3.85
N SER A 297 17.36 -32.11 -2.95
CA SER A 297 17.71 -32.16 -1.52
C SER A 297 16.85 -33.09 -0.68
N LYS A 298 15.67 -33.47 -1.15
CA LYS A 298 14.82 -34.39 -0.40
C LYS A 298 15.41 -35.80 -0.41
N PRO A 299 15.33 -36.56 0.71
CA PRO A 299 15.78 -37.94 0.76
C PRO A 299 15.12 -38.77 -0.35
N VAL A 300 15.92 -39.60 -1.00
CA VAL A 300 15.42 -40.48 -2.07
C VAL A 300 15.36 -41.90 -1.54
N GLU A 301 14.14 -42.42 -1.43
CA GLU A 301 13.86 -43.76 -0.90
C GLU A 301 14.31 -44.87 -1.86
N SER A 302 14.45 -44.55 -3.16
CA SER A 302 14.78 -45.53 -4.20
C SER A 302 16.06 -45.19 -4.97
N ARG A 303 17.11 -45.97 -4.73
CA ARG A 303 18.37 -45.93 -5.52
C ARG A 303 18.14 -46.16 -7.02
N LYS A 304 17.06 -46.86 -7.39
CA LYS A 304 16.71 -47.13 -8.81
C LYS A 304 16.34 -45.86 -9.56
N ILE A 305 15.69 -44.90 -8.90
CA ILE A 305 15.30 -43.62 -9.51
C ILE A 305 16.54 -42.82 -9.88
N PHE A 306 17.50 -42.69 -8.95
CA PHE A 306 18.75 -41.99 -9.22
C PHE A 306 19.57 -42.65 -10.34
N ALA A 307 19.64 -43.99 -10.36
CA ALA A 307 20.30 -44.71 -11.45
C ALA A 307 19.64 -44.46 -12.83
N SER A 308 18.33 -44.23 -12.88
CA SER A 308 17.63 -43.81 -14.11
C SER A 308 17.99 -42.37 -14.46
N VAL A 309 17.92 -41.44 -13.51
CA VAL A 309 18.29 -40.03 -13.72
C VAL A 309 19.69 -39.92 -14.30
N GLU A 310 20.68 -40.61 -13.71
CA GLU A 310 22.07 -40.59 -14.18
C GLU A 310 22.24 -41.05 -15.63
N ARG A 311 21.45 -42.04 -16.06
CA ARG A 311 21.43 -42.54 -17.42
C ARG A 311 20.87 -41.52 -18.41
N ASP A 312 19.89 -40.74 -17.96
CA ASP A 312 19.12 -39.82 -18.80
C ASP A 312 19.69 -38.38 -18.80
N LEU A 313 20.68 -38.09 -17.94
CA LEU A 313 21.44 -36.83 -17.94
C LEU A 313 22.11 -36.56 -19.31
N SER A 314 22.23 -35.29 -19.68
CA SER A 314 22.99 -34.86 -20.84
C SER A 314 24.50 -35.09 -20.65
N PRO A 315 25.30 -35.19 -21.73
CA PRO A 315 26.74 -35.46 -21.61
C PRO A 315 27.49 -34.47 -20.70
N PRO A 316 27.27 -33.14 -20.78
CA PRO A 316 27.90 -32.17 -19.87
C PRO A 316 27.54 -32.39 -18.39
N GLN A 317 26.30 -32.81 -18.12
CA GLN A 317 25.83 -33.06 -16.75
C GLN A 317 26.47 -34.31 -16.16
N ARG A 318 26.64 -35.37 -16.96
CA ARG A 318 27.33 -36.59 -16.51
C ARG A 318 28.78 -36.31 -16.14
N GLU A 319 29.48 -35.48 -16.91
CA GLU A 319 30.86 -35.10 -16.61
C GLU A 319 30.97 -34.37 -15.26
N ILE A 320 30.04 -33.45 -14.96
CA ILE A 320 29.97 -32.76 -13.66
C ILE A 320 29.73 -33.75 -12.53
N LEU A 321 28.82 -34.70 -12.71
CA LEU A 321 28.51 -35.73 -11.71
C LEU A 321 29.74 -36.63 -11.43
N ASP A 322 30.42 -37.08 -12.48
CA ASP A 322 31.62 -37.90 -12.37
C ASP A 322 32.76 -37.15 -11.69
N ARG A 323 32.92 -35.86 -11.98
CA ARG A 323 33.90 -35.00 -11.30
C ARG A 323 33.63 -34.91 -9.80
N ARG A 324 32.38 -34.64 -9.39
CA ARG A 324 31.97 -34.61 -7.98
C ARG A 324 32.22 -35.93 -7.27
N ARG A 325 31.97 -37.07 -7.92
CA ARG A 325 32.25 -38.41 -7.37
C ARG A 325 33.74 -38.64 -7.13
N ARG A 326 34.60 -38.22 -8.07
CA ARG A 326 36.06 -38.32 -7.93
C ARG A 326 36.58 -37.44 -6.80
N GLU A 327 36.04 -36.24 -6.63
CA GLU A 327 36.39 -35.31 -5.54
C GLU A 327 35.92 -35.81 -4.17
N GLY A 328 34.70 -36.37 -4.08
CA GLY A 328 34.17 -36.96 -2.85
C GLY A 328 34.97 -38.18 -2.38
N ARG A 329 35.48 -39.01 -3.31
CA ARG A 329 36.36 -40.14 -2.99
C ARG A 329 37.76 -39.74 -2.52
N ARG A 330 38.20 -38.49 -2.74
CA ARG A 330 39.49 -37.97 -2.29
C ARG A 330 39.45 -37.33 -0.90
N ARG A 331 38.26 -37.13 -0.32
CA ARG A 331 38.05 -36.50 1.00
C ARG A 331 37.66 -37.50 2.10
N VAL A 332 37.74 -38.80 1.82
CA VAL A 332 37.47 -39.90 2.77
C VAL A 332 38.77 -40.59 3.13
#